data_AF-A0A976DUW8-F1
#
_entry.id   AF-A0A976DUW8-F1
#
_cell.length_a   1.000
_cell.length_b   1.000
_cell.length_c   1.000
_cell.angle_alpha   90.00
_cell.angle_beta   90.00
_cell.angle_gamma   90.00
#
_symmetry.space_group_name_H-M   'P 1'
#
loop_
_entity.id
_entity.type
_entity.pdbx_description
1 polymer ?
#
loop_
_entity_poly.entity_id
_entity_poly.type
_entity_poly.pdbx_seq_one_letter_code
_entity_poly.pdbx_strand_id
1 'polypeptide(L)'
;MNTALLPQDKKYDKIINVIAVLIPIVVAILLNPRIPKVDLGAWTKVLPHLNAIINSTTALTLLVGLYFIKQKNVKAHRRMMSISFLLGAVFLVSYVLYHLTNESTSFEGEGLIRPIYYFLLVSHIVLSIGVVWFVLRAIYFALSNQIARHKKVVRWAYPIWLYVSTTGVIVYLMISPYYK
;
A
#
# COMPACT_ATOMS: atom_id res chain seq x y z
N MET A 1 28.29 10.81 4.60
CA MET A 1 27.05 11.43 4.09
C MET A 1 26.23 11.87 5.28
N ASN A 2 26.15 13.19 5.52
CA ASN A 2 25.28 13.79 6.52
C ASN A 2 23.83 13.49 6.16
N THR A 3 23.27 12.40 6.68
CA THR A 3 21.82 12.25 6.71
C THR A 3 21.31 13.32 7.66
N ALA A 4 20.72 14.39 7.12
CA ALA A 4 19.96 15.35 7.91
C ALA A 4 18.97 14.55 8.77
N LEU A 5 19.24 14.48 10.07
CA LEU A 5 18.36 13.82 11.01
C LEU A 5 17.11 14.68 11.09
N LEU A 6 15.94 14.11 10.77
CA LEU A 6 14.70 14.84 10.98
C LEU A 6 14.61 15.19 12.48
N PRO A 7 14.47 16.46 12.85
CA PRO A 7 14.33 16.83 14.24
C PRO A 7 13.09 16.14 14.82
N GLN A 8 13.20 15.71 16.08
CA GLN A 8 12.10 15.07 16.78
C GLN A 8 11.04 16.13 17.10
N ASP A 9 10.12 16.34 16.16
CA ASP A 9 9.11 17.38 16.20
C ASP A 9 7.69 16.76 16.16
N LYS A 10 6.82 17.22 17.08
CA LYS A 10 5.39 16.89 17.11
C LYS A 10 4.69 17.21 15.80
N LYS A 11 5.24 18.14 15.01
CA LYS A 11 4.78 18.45 13.65
C LYS A 11 4.76 17.23 12.74
N TYR A 12 5.81 16.41 12.72
CA TYR A 12 5.87 15.23 11.86
C TYR A 12 4.86 14.16 12.26
N ASP A 13 4.67 13.98 13.56
CA ASP A 13 3.64 13.10 14.11
C ASP A 13 2.23 13.53 13.66
N LYS A 14 1.96 14.83 13.69
CA LYS A 14 0.70 15.40 13.20
C LYS A 14 0.53 15.18 11.70
N ILE A 15 1.57 15.43 10.90
CA ILE A 15 1.55 15.21 9.44
C ILE A 15 1.25 13.74 9.11
N ILE A 16 1.95 12.81 9.76
CA ILE A 16 1.74 11.37 9.55
C ILE A 16 0.31 10.97 9.87
N ASN A 17 -0.22 11.41 11.01
CA ASN A 17 -1.59 11.10 11.41
C ASN A 17 -2.61 11.69 10.44
N VAL A 18 -2.42 12.93 9.98
CA VAL A 18 -3.30 13.56 8.99
C VAL A 18 -3.29 12.79 7.68
N ILE A 19 -2.11 12.45 7.14
CA ILE A 19 -1.99 11.70 5.88
C ILE A 19 -2.63 10.31 6.02
N ALA A 20 -2.38 9.62 7.13
CA ALA A 20 -2.90 8.27 7.37
C ALA A 20 -4.43 8.23 7.48
N VAL A 21 -5.08 9.33 7.88
CA VAL A 21 -6.54 9.44 7.93
C VAL A 21 -7.11 9.96 6.61
N LEU A 22 -6.44 10.94 5.99
CA LEU A 22 -6.90 11.57 4.76
C LEU A 22 -6.94 10.59 3.59
N ILE A 23 -5.92 9.74 3.43
CA ILE A 23 -5.84 8.78 2.33
C ILE A 23 -7.06 7.84 2.31
N PRO A 24 -7.39 7.12 3.39
CA PRO A 24 -8.60 6.29 3.45
C PRO A 24 -9.90 7.06 3.19
N ILE A 25 -10.03 8.30 3.67
CA ILE A 25 -11.22 9.12 3.44
C ILE A 25 -11.38 9.43 1.95
N VAL A 26 -10.30 9.88 1.28
CA VAL A 26 -10.32 10.15 -0.16
C VAL A 26 -10.70 8.90 -0.94
N VAL A 27 -10.09 7.75 -0.61
CA VAL A 27 -10.43 6.48 -1.25
C VAL A 27 -11.90 6.11 -1.02
N ALA A 28 -12.41 6.23 0.20
CA ALA A 28 -13.81 5.92 0.50
C ALA A 28 -14.80 6.81 -0.27
N ILE A 29 -14.48 8.09 -0.46
CA ILE A 29 -15.27 9.00 -1.30
C ILE A 29 -15.27 8.53 -2.75
N LEU A 30 -14.10 8.19 -3.32
CA LEU A 30 -13.99 7.77 -4.72
C LEU A 30 -14.66 6.43 -5.02
N LEU A 31 -14.76 5.55 -4.02
CA LEU A 31 -15.46 4.27 -4.13
C LEU A 31 -16.99 4.41 -4.12
N ASN A 32 -17.54 5.58 -3.80
CA ASN A 32 -18.97 5.82 -3.84
C ASN A 32 -19.48 5.88 -5.30
N PRO A 33 -20.39 4.98 -5.73
CA PRO A 33 -20.91 4.95 -7.11
C PRO A 33 -21.69 6.20 -7.51
N ARG A 34 -22.07 7.05 -6.55
CA ARG A 34 -22.78 8.31 -6.81
C ARG A 34 -21.86 9.45 -7.25
N ILE A 35 -20.55 9.29 -7.12
CA ILE A 35 -19.56 10.29 -7.55
C ILE A 35 -19.33 10.16 -9.05
N PRO A 36 -19.60 11.21 -9.86
CA PRO A 36 -19.35 11.18 -11.30
C PRO A 36 -17.88 10.85 -11.60
N LYS A 37 -17.66 9.96 -12.56
CA LYS A 37 -16.32 9.59 -13.02
C LYS A 37 -15.81 10.58 -14.06
N VAL A 38 -14.51 10.85 -14.01
CA VAL A 38 -13.84 11.72 -14.98
C VAL A 38 -13.41 10.87 -16.17
N ASP A 39 -13.80 11.26 -17.39
CA ASP A 39 -13.28 10.61 -18.59
C ASP A 39 -11.89 11.15 -18.93
N LEU A 40 -10.86 10.34 -18.67
CA LEU A 40 -9.48 10.59 -19.09
C LEU A 40 -9.05 9.67 -20.24
N GLY A 41 -9.96 8.85 -20.78
CA GLY A 41 -9.72 7.89 -21.85
C GLY A 41 -9.61 6.43 -21.39
N ALA A 42 -9.78 5.53 -22.37
CA ALA A 42 -9.85 4.08 -22.16
C ALA A 42 -8.57 3.46 -21.59
N TRP A 43 -7.42 4.13 -21.73
CA TRP A 43 -6.15 3.65 -21.16
C TRP A 43 -6.21 3.49 -19.65
N THR A 44 -7.08 4.23 -18.94
CA THR A 44 -7.21 4.11 -17.47
C THR A 44 -7.73 2.75 -17.02
N LYS A 45 -8.36 1.98 -17.91
CA LYS A 45 -8.82 0.60 -17.63
C LYS A 45 -7.68 -0.38 -17.36
N VAL A 46 -6.44 -0.07 -17.79
CA VAL A 46 -5.28 -0.95 -17.57
C VAL A 46 -4.60 -0.71 -16.20
N LEU A 47 -5.00 0.35 -15.47
CA LEU A 47 -4.41 0.70 -14.19
C LEU A 47 -4.50 -0.41 -13.12
N PRO A 48 -5.56 -1.23 -13.04
CA PRO A 48 -5.58 -2.39 -12.15
C PRO A 48 -4.46 -3.41 -12.44
N HIS A 49 -4.11 -3.63 -13.72
CA HIS A 49 -3.00 -4.49 -14.11
C HIS A 49 -1.66 -3.91 -13.65
N LEU A 50 -1.46 -2.61 -13.85
CA LEU A 50 -0.29 -1.89 -13.35
C LEU A 50 -0.18 -1.98 -11.83
N ASN A 51 -1.30 -1.78 -11.12
CA ASN A 51 -1.39 -1.88 -9.68
C ASN A 51 -0.99 -3.28 -9.17
N ALA A 52 -1.40 -4.34 -9.85
CA ALA A 52 -1.01 -5.72 -9.53
C ALA A 52 0.49 -5.97 -9.73
N ILE A 53 1.08 -5.43 -10.80
CA ILE A 53 2.53 -5.49 -11.05
C ILE A 53 3.27 -4.75 -9.92
N ILE A 54 2.87 -3.52 -9.60
CA ILE A 54 3.49 -2.72 -8.54
C ILE A 54 3.42 -3.44 -7.20
N ASN A 55 2.27 -4.03 -6.85
CA ASN A 55 2.13 -4.80 -5.61
C ASN A 55 2.99 -6.06 -5.59
N SER A 56 3.09 -6.77 -6.72
CA SER A 56 4.00 -7.92 -6.86
C SER A 56 5.45 -7.52 -6.61
N THR A 57 5.91 -6.45 -7.27
CA THR A 57 7.27 -5.91 -7.06
C THR A 57 7.47 -5.41 -5.62
N THR A 58 6.44 -4.82 -5.01
CA THR A 58 6.47 -4.40 -3.61
C THR A 58 6.66 -5.60 -2.68
N ALA A 59 5.87 -6.66 -2.84
CA ALA A 59 6.02 -7.88 -2.04
C ALA A 59 7.43 -8.48 -2.17
N LEU A 60 7.97 -8.55 -3.39
CA LEU A 60 9.33 -9.05 -3.63
C LEU A 60 10.40 -8.18 -2.97
N THR A 61 10.31 -6.85 -3.13
CA THR A 61 11.27 -5.92 -2.51
C THR A 61 11.21 -5.94 -0.98
N LEU A 62 10.02 -6.17 -0.40
CA LEU A 62 9.88 -6.39 1.05
C LEU A 62 10.62 -7.66 1.50
N LEU A 63 10.43 -8.78 0.80
CA LEU A 63 11.12 -10.04 1.09
C LEU A 63 12.64 -9.91 0.96
N VAL A 64 13.13 -9.28 -0.10
CA VAL A 64 14.57 -9.00 -0.30
C VAL A 64 15.10 -8.03 0.76
N GLY A 65 14.29 -7.04 1.16
CA GLY A 65 14.63 -6.13 2.24
C GLY A 65 14.74 -6.83 3.61
N LEU A 66 13.88 -7.81 3.88
CA LEU A 66 13.97 -8.66 5.07
C LEU A 66 15.21 -9.56 5.03
N TYR A 67 15.54 -10.12 3.87
CA TYR A 67 16.77 -10.87 3.67
C TYR A 67 18.00 -10.03 4.04
N PHE A 68 18.11 -8.80 3.51
CA PHE A 68 19.27 -7.94 3.79
C PHE A 68 19.41 -7.53 5.25
N ILE A 69 18.30 -7.25 5.96
CA ILE A 69 18.40 -6.87 7.38
C ILE A 69 18.78 -8.07 8.26
N LYS A 70 18.36 -9.29 7.90
CA LYS A 70 18.83 -10.52 8.56
C LYS A 70 20.34 -10.71 8.41
N GLN A 71 20.90 -10.33 7.26
CA GLN A 71 22.34 -10.29 7.02
C GLN A 71 23.05 -9.06 7.61
N LYS A 72 22.36 -8.24 8.42
CA LYS A 72 22.86 -6.98 8.99
C LYS A 72 23.30 -5.96 7.93
N ASN A 73 22.95 -6.14 6.65
CA ASN A 73 23.23 -5.19 5.58
C ASN A 73 22.17 -4.07 5.57
N VAL A 74 22.34 -3.12 6.49
CA VAL A 74 21.39 -1.99 6.69
C VAL A 74 21.28 -1.11 5.43
N LYS A 75 22.38 -0.92 4.69
CA LYS A 75 22.38 -0.09 3.47
C LYS A 75 21.49 -0.70 2.39
N ALA A 76 21.61 -2.01 2.14
CA ALA A 76 20.79 -2.70 1.15
C ALA A 76 19.32 -2.80 1.61
N HIS A 77 19.08 -3.10 2.89
CA HIS A 77 17.74 -3.05 3.48
C HIS A 77 17.07 -1.69 3.26
N ARG A 78 17.76 -0.59 3.57
CA ARG A 78 17.23 0.78 3.39
C ARG A 78 16.85 1.06 1.95
N ARG A 79 17.70 0.65 0.99
CA ARG A 79 17.40 0.77 -0.45
C ARG A 79 16.12 0.03 -0.83
N MET A 80 15.98 -1.21 -0.38
CA MET A 80 14.76 -2.00 -0.65
C MET A 80 13.52 -1.35 -0.03
N MET A 81 13.56 -0.92 1.23
CA MET A 81 12.43 -0.25 1.88
C MET A 81 12.06 1.08 1.19
N SER A 82 13.05 1.84 0.70
CA SER A 82 12.81 3.05 -0.08
C SER A 82 12.13 2.76 -1.42
N ILE A 83 12.53 1.68 -2.11
CA ILE A 83 11.88 1.24 -3.35
C ILE A 83 10.44 0.80 -3.04
N SER A 84 10.22 -0.05 -2.03
CA SER A 84 8.87 -0.48 -1.63
C SER A 84 7.97 0.70 -1.28
N PHE A 85 8.50 1.71 -0.58
CA PHE A 85 7.75 2.92 -0.25
C PHE A 85 7.38 3.75 -1.49
N LEU A 86 8.33 3.94 -2.42
CA LEU A 86 8.08 4.64 -3.68
C LEU A 86 7.04 3.91 -4.53
N LEU A 87 7.16 2.58 -4.65
CA LEU A 87 6.18 1.74 -5.33
C LEU A 87 4.78 1.88 -4.69
N GLY A 88 4.70 1.88 -3.35
CA GLY A 88 3.44 2.13 -2.64
C GLY A 88 2.83 3.50 -2.92
N ALA A 89 3.65 4.55 -3.05
CA ALA A 89 3.19 5.87 -3.43
C ALA A 89 2.65 5.91 -4.88
N VAL A 90 3.37 5.30 -5.82
CA VAL A 90 2.94 5.18 -7.23
C VAL A 90 1.66 4.35 -7.33
N PHE A 91 1.57 3.24 -6.59
CA PHE A 91 0.36 2.42 -6.47
C PHE A 91 -0.82 3.27 -6.02
N LEU A 92 -0.66 4.07 -4.96
CA LEU A 92 -1.76 4.86 -4.43
C LEU A 92 -2.26 5.89 -5.45
N VAL A 93 -1.36 6.56 -6.16
CA VAL A 93 -1.73 7.51 -7.23
C VAL A 93 -2.48 6.78 -8.35
N SER A 94 -1.96 5.66 -8.83
CA SER A 94 -2.57 4.85 -9.88
C SER A 94 -3.95 4.29 -9.46
N TYR A 95 -4.08 3.84 -8.22
CA TYR A 95 -5.32 3.34 -7.63
C TYR A 95 -6.39 4.43 -7.51
N VAL A 96 -6.02 5.60 -6.99
CA VAL A 96 -6.90 6.77 -6.91
C VAL A 96 -7.33 7.20 -8.31
N LEU A 97 -6.41 7.23 -9.27
CA LEU A 97 -6.70 7.59 -10.65
C LEU A 97 -7.70 6.62 -11.28
N TYR A 98 -7.53 5.31 -11.08
CA TYR A 98 -8.49 4.31 -11.57
C TYR A 98 -9.91 4.55 -11.03
N HIS A 99 -10.06 4.74 -9.70
CA HIS A 99 -11.38 4.94 -9.10
C HIS A 99 -11.98 6.33 -9.32
N LEU A 100 -11.17 7.30 -9.74
CA LEU A 100 -11.64 8.60 -10.21
C LEU A 100 -12.25 8.51 -11.61
N THR A 101 -11.76 7.60 -12.46
CA THR A 101 -12.13 7.55 -13.89
C THR A 101 -12.96 6.33 -14.28
N ASN A 102 -13.02 5.30 -13.46
CA ASN A 102 -13.73 4.05 -13.75
C ASN A 102 -14.68 3.67 -12.61
N GLU A 103 -15.74 2.97 -12.98
CA GLU A 103 -16.59 2.25 -12.03
C GLU A 103 -15.85 1.05 -11.45
N SER A 104 -16.14 0.74 -10.19
CA SER A 104 -15.56 -0.42 -9.53
C SER A 104 -16.13 -1.71 -10.12
N THR A 105 -15.25 -2.61 -10.54
CA THR A 105 -15.65 -3.96 -10.99
C THR A 105 -16.25 -4.76 -9.83
N SER A 106 -17.37 -5.42 -10.08
CA SER A 106 -17.99 -6.34 -9.14
C SER A 106 -17.50 -7.77 -9.37
N PHE A 107 -17.29 -8.52 -8.29
CA PHE A 107 -16.93 -9.93 -8.38
C PHE A 107 -18.18 -10.78 -8.63
N GLU A 108 -18.27 -11.41 -9.81
CA GLU A 108 -19.44 -12.19 -10.27
C GLU A 108 -19.24 -13.71 -10.08
N GLY A 109 -18.22 -14.16 -9.34
CA GLY A 109 -18.00 -15.59 -9.07
C GLY A 109 -19.04 -16.21 -8.13
N GLU A 110 -19.38 -17.48 -8.35
CA GLU A 110 -20.40 -18.24 -7.61
C GLU A 110 -19.82 -19.39 -6.77
N GLY A 111 -20.57 -19.83 -5.75
CA GLY A 111 -20.15 -20.92 -4.85
C GLY A 111 -19.09 -20.49 -3.82
N LEU A 112 -18.19 -21.41 -3.44
CA LEU A 112 -17.22 -21.20 -2.35
C LEU A 112 -16.17 -20.12 -2.64
N ILE A 113 -15.92 -19.79 -3.91
CA ILE A 113 -14.92 -18.77 -4.28
C ILE A 113 -15.34 -17.36 -3.86
N ARG A 114 -16.65 -17.09 -3.79
CA ARG A 114 -17.22 -15.78 -3.43
C ARG A 114 -16.93 -15.37 -1.99
N PRO A 115 -17.25 -16.18 -0.95
CA PRO A 115 -16.90 -15.81 0.42
C PRO A 115 -15.38 -15.74 0.64
N ILE A 116 -14.58 -16.57 -0.04
CA ILE A 116 -13.10 -16.49 0.00
C ILE A 116 -12.62 -15.14 -0.56
N TYR A 117 -13.15 -14.73 -1.71
CA TYR A 117 -12.83 -13.46 -2.34
C TYR A 117 -13.14 -12.29 -1.39
N TYR A 118 -14.36 -12.23 -0.85
CA TYR A 118 -14.78 -11.12 0.02
C TYR A 118 -14.03 -11.13 1.35
N PHE A 119 -13.70 -12.29 1.90
CA PHE A 119 -12.83 -12.38 3.08
C PHE A 119 -11.47 -11.74 2.81
N LEU A 120 -10.80 -12.14 1.71
CA LEU A 120 -9.51 -11.58 1.32
C LEU A 120 -9.59 -10.09 0.97
N LEU A 121 -10.63 -9.65 0.28
CA LEU A 121 -10.82 -8.25 -0.09
C LEU A 121 -11.03 -7.38 1.16
N VAL A 122 -11.93 -7.78 2.05
CA VAL A 122 -12.24 -7.01 3.27
C VAL A 122 -11.03 -6.96 4.19
N SER A 123 -10.37 -8.10 4.43
CA SER A 123 -9.16 -8.12 5.26
C SER A 123 -8.03 -7.27 4.65
N HIS A 124 -7.85 -7.32 3.33
CA HIS A 124 -6.89 -6.51 2.60
C HIS A 124 -7.17 -5.02 2.77
N ILE A 125 -8.42 -4.57 2.61
CA ILE A 125 -8.81 -3.15 2.75
C ILE A 125 -8.57 -2.67 4.17
N VAL A 126 -9.07 -3.41 5.17
CA VAL A 126 -8.93 -3.04 6.60
C VAL A 126 -7.46 -2.92 6.99
N LEU A 127 -6.64 -3.89 6.60
CA LEU A 127 -5.21 -3.88 6.89
C LEU A 127 -4.46 -2.79 6.10
N SER A 128 -4.89 -2.48 4.88
CA SER A 128 -4.32 -1.39 4.07
C SER A 128 -4.54 -0.01 4.68
N ILE A 129 -5.66 0.22 5.38
CA ILE A 129 -5.88 1.46 6.11
C ILE A 129 -4.82 1.62 7.22
N GLY A 130 -4.62 0.58 8.02
CA GLY A 130 -3.65 0.59 9.12
C GLY A 130 -2.20 0.67 8.65
N VAL A 131 -1.86 0.01 7.54
CA VAL A 131 -0.47 -0.11 7.08
C VAL A 131 0.15 1.24 6.75
N VAL A 132 -0.62 2.18 6.17
CA VAL A 132 -0.13 3.50 5.79
C VAL A 132 0.44 4.22 7.02
N TRP A 133 -0.30 4.21 8.13
CA TRP A 133 0.16 4.79 9.38
C TRP A 133 1.45 4.13 9.89
N PHE A 134 1.48 2.79 9.90
CA PHE A 134 2.64 2.03 10.38
C PHE A 134 3.90 2.27 9.54
N VAL A 135 3.77 2.30 8.20
CA VAL A 135 4.89 2.51 7.28
C VAL A 135 5.45 3.93 7.40
N LEU A 136 4.58 4.94 7.44
CA LEU A 136 5.01 6.33 7.62
C LEU A 136 5.74 6.52 8.96
N ARG A 137 5.24 5.91 10.05
CA ARG A 137 5.92 5.90 11.36
C ARG A 137 7.26 5.17 11.32
N ALA A 138 7.33 4.01 10.67
CA ALA A 138 8.57 3.26 10.54
C ALA A 138 9.65 4.06 9.80
N ILE A 139 9.28 4.75 8.71
CA ILE A 139 10.19 5.61 7.94
C ILE A 139 10.61 6.82 8.76
N TYR A 140 9.68 7.51 9.41
CA TYR A 140 10.00 8.64 10.29
C TYR A 140 11.03 8.26 11.35
N PHE A 141 10.82 7.16 12.07
CA PHE A 141 11.77 6.68 13.07
C PHE A 141 13.12 6.28 12.47
N ALA A 142 13.16 5.73 11.26
CA ALA A 142 14.42 5.44 10.57
C ALA A 142 15.17 6.71 10.14
N LEU A 143 14.47 7.75 9.70
CA LEU A 143 15.04 9.02 9.26
C LEU A 143 15.48 9.91 10.45
N SER A 144 14.80 9.80 11.59
CA SER A 144 15.16 10.50 12.83
C SER A 144 16.12 9.69 13.73
N ASN A 145 16.72 8.61 13.21
CA ASN A 145 17.63 7.71 13.95
C ASN A 145 17.06 7.09 15.26
N GLN A 146 15.73 6.96 15.37
CA GLN A 146 15.04 6.35 16.51
C GLN A 146 14.90 4.83 16.32
N ILE A 147 16.03 4.13 16.16
CA ILE A 147 16.06 2.71 15.75
C ILE A 147 15.30 1.79 16.71
N ALA A 148 15.34 2.07 18.02
CA ALA A 148 14.59 1.28 19.01
C ALA A 148 13.07 1.35 18.78
N ARG A 149 12.54 2.54 18.45
CA ARG A 149 11.11 2.73 18.12
C ARG A 149 10.78 2.16 16.74
N HIS A 150 11.66 2.36 15.76
CA HIS A 150 11.53 1.72 14.44
C HIS A 150 11.35 0.20 14.58
N LYS A 151 12.22 -0.48 15.33
CA LYS A 151 12.14 -1.93 15.58
C LYS A 151 10.81 -2.36 16.22
N LYS A 152 10.23 -1.56 17.12
CA LYS A 152 8.92 -1.87 17.72
C LYS A 152 7.79 -1.78 16.71
N VAL A 153 7.80 -0.74 15.87
CA VAL A 153 6.76 -0.51 14.85
C VAL A 153 6.84 -1.53 13.72
N VAL A 154 8.04 -1.83 13.20
CA VAL A 154 8.19 -2.73 12.04
C VAL A 154 7.79 -4.17 12.31
N ARG A 155 7.74 -4.62 13.58
CA ARG A 155 7.18 -5.94 13.93
C ARG A 155 5.73 -6.10 13.51
N TRP A 156 4.99 -5.00 13.47
CA TRP A 156 3.61 -4.96 12.97
C TRP A 156 3.56 -4.46 11.53
N ALA A 157 4.30 -3.39 11.21
CA ALA A 157 4.29 -2.79 9.88
C ALA A 157 4.68 -3.79 8.78
N TYR A 158 5.75 -4.56 8.99
CA TYR A 158 6.29 -5.47 7.97
C TYR A 158 5.32 -6.60 7.60
N PRO A 159 4.79 -7.43 8.52
CA PRO A 159 3.87 -8.50 8.15
C PRO A 159 2.58 -7.97 7.55
N ILE A 160 2.04 -6.85 8.05
CA ILE A 160 0.86 -6.22 7.46
C ILE A 160 1.16 -5.76 6.03
N TRP A 161 2.29 -5.08 5.81
CA TRP A 161 2.67 -4.59 4.49
C TRP A 161 2.87 -5.72 3.49
N LEU A 162 3.57 -6.79 3.88
CA LEU A 162 3.72 -7.96 3.05
C LEU A 162 2.36 -8.61 2.75
N TYR A 163 1.51 -8.76 3.76
CA TYR A 163 0.16 -9.32 3.59
C TYR A 163 -0.66 -8.52 2.58
N VAL A 164 -0.75 -7.20 2.72
CA VAL A 164 -1.56 -6.38 1.79
C VAL A 164 -0.95 -6.38 0.38
N SER A 165 0.37 -6.28 0.24
CA SER A 165 1.00 -6.35 -1.09
C SER A 165 0.77 -7.70 -1.78
N THR A 166 0.80 -8.82 -1.05
CA THR A 166 0.50 -10.14 -1.62
C THR A 166 -0.99 -10.33 -1.89
N THR A 167 -1.86 -10.03 -0.93
CA THR A 167 -3.31 -10.22 -1.10
C THR A 167 -3.91 -9.29 -2.14
N GLY A 168 -3.34 -8.09 -2.36
CA GLY A 168 -3.76 -7.21 -3.44
C GLY A 168 -3.58 -7.86 -4.81
N VAL A 169 -2.50 -8.63 -5.01
CA VAL A 169 -2.28 -9.40 -6.24
C VAL A 169 -3.27 -10.55 -6.35
N ILE A 170 -3.50 -11.29 -5.26
CA ILE A 170 -4.44 -12.43 -5.25
C ILE A 170 -5.86 -11.95 -5.57
N VAL A 171 -6.35 -10.92 -4.89
CA VAL A 171 -7.67 -10.31 -5.12
C VAL A 171 -7.79 -9.82 -6.56
N TYR A 172 -6.73 -9.19 -7.09
CA TYR A 172 -6.69 -8.79 -8.49
C TYR A 172 -6.80 -10.00 -9.44
N LEU A 173 -6.04 -11.08 -9.23
CA LEU A 173 -6.09 -12.28 -10.08
C LEU A 173 -7.47 -12.96 -10.02
N MET A 174 -8.12 -12.96 -8.86
CA MET A 174 -9.46 -13.49 -8.70
C MET A 174 -10.49 -12.65 -9.46
N ILE A 175 -10.43 -11.32 -9.35
CA ILE A 175 -11.39 -10.44 -10.03
C ILE A 175 -11.04 -10.19 -11.51
N SER A 176 -9.82 -10.50 -11.96
CA SER A 176 -9.35 -10.11 -13.28
C SER A 176 -10.22 -10.57 -14.46
N PRO A 177 -10.87 -11.76 -14.43
CA PRO A 177 -11.77 -12.18 -15.50
C PRO A 177 -13.03 -11.32 -15.65
N TYR A 178 -13.37 -10.50 -14.65
CA TYR A 178 -14.60 -9.69 -14.62
C TYR A 178 -14.37 -8.22 -15.04
N TYR A 179 -13.13 -7.80 -15.34
CA TYR A 179 -12.90 -6.47 -15.93
C TYR A 179 -13.48 -6.38 -17.34
N LYS A 180 -14.13 -5.25 -17.65
CA LYS A 180 -14.81 -4.94 -18.92
C LYS A 180 -14.16 -3.79 -19.67
#